data_AF-A0A9X6T5F9-F1
#
_entry.id   AF-A0A9X6T5F9-F1
#
_cell.length_a   1.000
_cell.length_b   1.000
_cell.length_c   1.000
_cell.angle_alpha   90.00
_cell.angle_beta   90.00
_cell.angle_gamma   90.00
#
_symmetry.space_group_name_H-M   'P 1'
#
loop_
_entity.id
_entity.type
_entity.pdbx_description
1 polymer ?
#
loop_
_entity_poly.entity_id
_entity_poly.type
_entity_poly.pdbx_seq_one_letter_code
_entity_poly.pdbx_strand_id
1 'polypeptide(L)'
;MYKFCKTCNETKNINKFVKDKGKKDGHRNRCKKCENLKRRKTPIKPQPREGYKYCASCGEEKLLSNFNVRFILGKYRPFSYCKPCERKKDTSRYSHECAICKKIYKSGRKDNKICADCYITHVFKTDKNPNILSTIDFSGKNNPMYGKQRFGKENPNYNPDKTDEDRNNGRLIEGYGIWRRKVYERDNFICQCCGYSKGGTLIAHHLDGYSWCVEKRTDVDNGVTLCETCHNKFHAIYGLRNNTKEQFITYKNNQEYLL
;
A
#
# COMPACT_ATOMS: atom_id res chain seq x y z
N MET A 1 -14.83 -62.64 35.10
CA MET A 1 -14.93 -63.72 34.08
C MET A 1 -13.94 -63.46 32.95
N TYR A 2 -13.13 -64.46 32.59
CA TYR A 2 -12.12 -64.38 31.53
C TYR A 2 -12.49 -65.34 30.39
N LYS A 3 -12.11 -64.99 29.16
CA LYS A 3 -12.38 -65.77 27.93
C LYS A 3 -11.13 -65.80 27.05
N PHE A 4 -10.90 -66.93 26.41
CA PHE A 4 -9.77 -67.14 25.50
C PHE A 4 -10.07 -66.64 24.08
N CYS A 5 -9.13 -65.89 23.48
CA CYS A 5 -9.26 -65.39 22.11
C CYS A 5 -8.60 -66.34 21.11
N LYS A 6 -9.40 -66.94 20.20
CA LYS A 6 -8.91 -67.88 19.17
C LYS A 6 -8.02 -67.27 18.07
N THR A 7 -7.75 -65.97 18.09
CA THR A 7 -6.98 -65.29 17.03
C THR A 7 -5.63 -64.78 17.51
N CYS A 8 -5.52 -64.35 18.77
CA CYS A 8 -4.22 -63.96 19.34
C CYS A 8 -3.74 -64.91 20.44
N ASN A 9 -4.47 -66.02 20.65
CA ASN A 9 -4.16 -67.06 21.64
C ASN A 9 -3.91 -66.53 23.07
N GLU A 10 -4.59 -65.44 23.44
CA GLU A 10 -4.47 -64.82 24.77
C GLU A 10 -5.80 -64.91 25.53
N THR A 11 -5.72 -65.18 26.83
CA THR A 11 -6.85 -65.11 27.77
C THR A 11 -7.08 -63.66 28.21
N LYS A 12 -8.29 -63.13 27.98
CA LYS A 12 -8.64 -61.73 28.27
C LYS A 12 -9.92 -61.64 29.06
N ASN A 13 -10.10 -60.54 29.76
CA ASN A 13 -11.38 -60.25 30.43
C ASN A 13 -12.53 -60.25 29.40
N ILE A 14 -13.69 -60.79 29.78
CA ILE A 14 -14.85 -60.94 28.88
C ILE A 14 -15.29 -59.60 28.23
N ASN A 15 -15.08 -58.47 28.91
CA ASN A 15 -15.37 -57.12 28.39
C ASN A 15 -14.52 -56.74 27.15
N LYS A 16 -13.42 -57.46 26.91
CA LYS A 16 -12.57 -57.31 25.71
C LYS A 16 -13.11 -58.10 24.51
N PHE A 17 -14.25 -58.79 24.63
CA PHE A 17 -14.93 -59.49 23.55
C PHE A 17 -16.20 -58.75 23.14
N VAL A 18 -16.60 -58.89 21.88
CA VAL A 18 -17.85 -58.31 21.35
C VAL A 18 -19.02 -59.17 21.82
N LYS A 19 -20.06 -58.54 22.38
CA LYS A 19 -21.30 -59.23 22.79
C LYS A 19 -21.99 -59.83 21.57
N ASP A 20 -22.46 -61.06 21.69
CA ASP A 20 -23.11 -61.82 20.64
C ASP A 20 -24.13 -62.78 21.27
N LYS A 21 -25.42 -62.45 21.14
CA LYS A 21 -26.52 -63.20 21.76
C LYS A 21 -26.65 -64.62 21.20
N GLY A 22 -26.06 -64.92 20.04
CA GLY A 22 -26.07 -66.25 19.45
C GLY A 22 -24.98 -67.19 20.01
N LYS A 23 -24.19 -66.76 21.01
CA LYS A 23 -23.17 -67.60 21.67
C LYS A 23 -23.62 -67.97 23.08
N LYS A 24 -23.28 -69.20 23.52
CA LYS A 24 -23.64 -69.76 24.82
C LYS A 24 -23.20 -68.87 26.00
N ASP A 25 -22.06 -68.19 25.86
CA ASP A 25 -21.53 -67.25 26.85
C ASP A 25 -21.77 -65.77 26.50
N GLY A 26 -22.64 -65.52 25.52
CA GLY A 26 -23.05 -64.18 25.08
C GLY A 26 -21.95 -63.36 24.42
N HIS A 27 -20.79 -63.93 24.07
CA HIS A 27 -19.64 -63.21 23.53
C HIS A 27 -18.92 -63.96 22.40
N ARG A 28 -18.43 -63.23 21.39
CA ARG A 28 -17.66 -63.83 20.27
C ARG A 28 -16.36 -64.46 20.74
N ASN A 29 -15.87 -65.46 20.01
CA ASN A 29 -14.60 -66.15 20.31
C ASN A 29 -13.32 -65.35 19.96
N ARG A 30 -13.48 -64.15 19.40
CA ARG A 30 -12.39 -63.26 19.03
C ARG A 30 -12.49 -61.96 19.81
N CYS A 31 -11.37 -61.51 20.38
CA CYS A 31 -11.34 -60.25 21.10
C CYS A 31 -11.53 -59.04 20.17
N LYS A 32 -12.01 -57.93 20.72
CA LYS A 32 -12.23 -56.65 20.04
C LYS A 32 -10.99 -56.18 19.25
N LYS A 33 -9.78 -56.38 19.80
CA LYS A 33 -8.52 -56.01 19.12
C LYS A 33 -8.34 -56.79 17.81
N CYS A 34 -8.46 -58.11 17.86
CA CYS A 34 -8.33 -58.96 16.68
C CYS A 34 -9.46 -58.72 15.67
N GLU A 35 -10.68 -58.46 16.14
CA GLU A 35 -11.80 -58.13 15.26
C GLU A 35 -11.57 -56.79 14.54
N ASN A 36 -11.05 -55.80 15.25
CA ASN A 36 -10.66 -54.51 14.66
C ASN A 36 -9.51 -54.66 13.66
N LEU A 37 -8.50 -55.49 13.96
CA LEU A 37 -7.40 -55.79 13.04
C LEU A 37 -7.91 -56.41 11.73
N LYS A 38 -8.80 -57.40 11.82
CA LYS A 38 -9.39 -58.03 10.63
C LYS A 38 -10.17 -57.04 9.75
N ARG A 39 -10.89 -56.09 10.35
CA ARG A 39 -11.72 -55.10 9.62
C ARG A 39 -10.90 -53.94 9.06
N ARG A 40 -9.65 -53.79 9.46
CA ARG A 40 -8.83 -52.62 9.13
C ARG A 40 -8.37 -52.71 7.68
N LYS A 41 -8.74 -51.71 6.86
CA LYS A 41 -8.26 -51.57 5.47
C LYS A 41 -6.92 -50.83 5.37
N THR A 42 -6.51 -50.13 6.44
CA THR A 42 -5.30 -49.29 6.46
C THR A 42 -4.20 -49.93 7.31
N PRO A 43 -2.94 -49.96 6.84
CA PRO A 43 -1.81 -50.43 7.63
C PRO A 43 -1.70 -49.71 8.99
N ILE A 44 -1.24 -50.44 10.01
CA ILE A 44 -0.92 -49.82 11.30
C ILE A 44 0.36 -49.02 11.11
N LYS A 45 0.30 -47.72 11.41
CA LYS A 45 1.49 -46.88 11.41
C LYS A 45 2.36 -47.22 12.63
N PRO A 46 3.69 -47.20 12.49
CA PRO A 46 4.60 -47.35 13.63
C PRO A 46 4.38 -46.24 14.66
N GLN A 47 4.82 -46.49 15.90
CA GLN A 47 4.80 -45.46 16.93
C GLN A 47 5.85 -44.39 16.58
N PRO A 48 5.47 -43.11 16.51
CA PRO A 48 6.43 -42.05 16.21
C PRO A 48 7.37 -41.80 17.40
N ARG A 49 8.52 -41.19 17.12
CA ARG A 49 9.44 -40.68 18.14
C ARG A 49 8.77 -39.62 19.02
N GLU A 50 9.28 -39.44 20.23
CA GLU A 50 8.80 -38.40 21.14
C GLU A 50 8.93 -37.01 20.49
N GLY A 51 7.82 -36.25 20.47
CA GLY A 51 7.76 -34.95 19.77
C GLY A 51 7.55 -35.02 18.25
N TYR A 52 7.33 -36.21 17.68
CA TYR A 52 7.09 -36.43 16.25
C TYR A 52 5.70 -36.99 15.96
N LYS A 53 5.26 -36.86 14.70
CA LYS A 53 4.00 -37.40 14.19
C LYS A 53 4.11 -37.70 12.70
N TYR A 54 3.46 -38.79 12.26
CA TYR A 54 3.33 -39.12 10.85
C TYR A 54 2.25 -38.29 10.16
N CYS A 55 2.61 -37.64 9.05
CA CYS A 55 1.66 -36.96 8.18
C CYS A 55 0.72 -37.97 7.52
N ALA A 56 -0.59 -37.75 7.60
CA ALA A 56 -1.57 -38.62 6.95
C ALA A 56 -1.63 -38.45 5.42
N SER A 57 -1.02 -37.40 4.85
CA SER A 57 -0.99 -37.15 3.41
C SER A 57 0.30 -37.65 2.75
N CYS A 58 1.48 -37.31 3.26
CA CYS A 58 2.76 -37.75 2.67
C CYS A 58 3.35 -39.00 3.32
N GLY A 59 2.82 -39.45 4.47
CA GLY A 59 3.32 -40.65 5.16
C GLY A 59 4.60 -40.44 5.97
N GLU A 60 5.33 -39.36 5.78
CA GLU A 60 6.59 -39.05 6.46
C GLU A 60 6.39 -38.71 7.95
N GLU A 61 7.39 -39.07 8.77
CA GLU A 61 7.51 -38.64 10.16
C GLU A 61 8.03 -37.20 10.21
N LYS A 62 7.33 -36.32 10.93
CA LYS A 62 7.72 -34.92 11.08
C LYS A 62 7.56 -34.45 12.52
N LEU A 63 8.35 -33.45 12.91
CA LEU A 63 8.20 -32.74 14.18
C LEU A 63 6.77 -32.20 14.35
N LEU A 64 6.26 -32.19 15.59
CA LEU A 64 4.94 -31.65 15.90
C LEU A 64 4.76 -30.18 15.47
N SER A 65 5.83 -29.38 15.47
CA SER A 65 5.85 -27.99 15.00
C SER A 65 5.50 -27.85 13.50
N ASN A 66 5.68 -28.91 12.71
CA ASN A 66 5.34 -28.96 11.29
C ASN A 66 3.85 -29.23 11.03
N PHE A 67 3.03 -29.27 12.07
CA PHE A 67 1.58 -29.44 11.99
C PHE A 67 0.89 -28.21 12.59
N ASN A 68 -0.22 -27.79 11.98
CA ASN A 68 -1.07 -26.78 12.60
C ASN A 68 -1.81 -27.41 13.79
N VAL A 69 -2.01 -26.64 14.86
CA VAL A 69 -2.71 -27.11 16.06
C VAL A 69 -4.15 -26.60 16.02
N ARG A 70 -5.12 -27.47 16.34
CA ARG A 70 -6.54 -27.13 16.37
C ARG A 70 -7.14 -27.48 17.73
N PHE A 71 -8.05 -26.64 18.21
CA PHE A 71 -8.79 -26.91 19.44
C PHE A 71 -9.99 -27.81 19.13
N ILE A 72 -9.99 -29.04 19.67
CA ILE A 72 -11.03 -30.05 19.41
C ILE A 72 -11.40 -30.72 20.73
N LEU A 73 -12.67 -30.67 21.10
CA LEU A 73 -13.22 -31.29 22.33
C LEU A 73 -12.40 -30.93 23.58
N GLY A 74 -12.12 -29.64 23.78
CA GLY A 74 -11.44 -29.14 24.98
C GLY A 74 -9.91 -29.33 24.98
N LYS A 75 -9.29 -29.84 23.92
CA LYS A 75 -7.84 -30.08 23.85
C LYS A 75 -7.23 -29.58 22.54
N TYR A 76 -6.03 -29.01 22.64
CA TYR A 76 -5.20 -28.68 21.48
C TYR A 76 -4.61 -29.95 20.88
N ARG A 77 -4.88 -30.19 19.59
CA ARG A 77 -4.43 -31.37 18.87
C ARG A 77 -3.74 -30.98 17.57
N PRO A 78 -2.56 -31.53 17.27
CA PRO A 78 -1.92 -31.37 15.96
C PRO A 78 -2.80 -31.94 14.85
N PHE A 79 -2.92 -31.21 13.74
CA PHE A 79 -3.69 -31.61 12.58
C PHE A 79 -3.12 -32.88 11.91
N SER A 80 -3.93 -33.55 11.09
CA SER A 80 -3.56 -34.83 10.47
C SER A 80 -2.50 -34.68 9.38
N TYR A 81 -2.45 -33.53 8.71
CA TYR A 81 -1.51 -33.24 7.63
C TYR A 81 -0.47 -32.23 8.11
N CYS A 82 0.77 -32.37 7.64
CA CYS A 82 1.79 -31.35 7.85
C CYS A 82 1.42 -30.07 7.09
N LYS A 83 1.92 -28.92 7.54
CA LYS A 83 1.64 -27.59 6.98
C LYS A 83 1.80 -27.53 5.45
N PRO A 84 2.85 -28.10 4.83
CA PRO A 84 2.96 -28.14 3.36
C PRO A 84 1.83 -28.93 2.67
N CYS A 85 1.49 -30.12 3.19
CA CYS A 85 0.42 -30.94 2.63
C CYS A 85 -0.95 -30.29 2.78
N GLU A 86 -1.20 -29.65 3.93
CA GLU A 86 -2.41 -28.88 4.18
C GLU A 86 -2.51 -27.71 3.19
N ARG A 87 -1.46 -26.90 3.05
CA ARG A 87 -1.42 -25.79 2.09
C ARG A 87 -1.65 -26.25 0.66
N LYS A 88 -1.00 -27.33 0.22
CA LYS A 88 -1.20 -27.88 -1.14
C LYS A 88 -2.65 -28.29 -1.38
N LYS A 89 -3.29 -28.91 -0.37
CA LYS A 89 -4.69 -29.31 -0.44
C LYS A 89 -5.62 -28.09 -0.46
N ASP A 90 -5.32 -27.09 0.35
CA ASP A 90 -6.14 -25.89 0.48
C ASP A 90 -6.04 -24.99 -0.76
N THR A 91 -4.87 -24.87 -1.40
CA THR A 91 -4.71 -24.05 -2.61
C THR A 91 -5.29 -24.67 -3.88
N SER A 92 -5.48 -26.00 -3.90
CA SER A 92 -5.95 -26.75 -5.08
C SER A 92 -7.23 -27.54 -4.81
N ARG A 93 -8.03 -27.07 -3.84
CA ARG A 93 -9.20 -27.77 -3.31
C ARG A 93 -10.33 -27.96 -4.31
N TYR A 94 -10.55 -26.97 -5.17
CA TYR A 94 -11.66 -26.92 -6.12
C TYR A 94 -11.11 -26.85 -7.56
N SER A 95 -11.86 -27.42 -8.50
CA SER A 95 -11.57 -27.35 -9.93
C SER A 95 -12.60 -26.43 -10.59
N HIS A 96 -12.14 -25.54 -11.46
CA HIS A 96 -12.97 -24.55 -12.14
C HIS A 96 -12.63 -24.50 -13.62
N GLU A 97 -13.57 -24.03 -14.42
CA GLU A 97 -13.35 -23.63 -15.80
C GLU A 97 -13.26 -22.11 -15.88
N CYS A 98 -12.21 -21.57 -16.48
CA CYS A 98 -12.04 -20.13 -16.61
C CYS A 98 -13.11 -19.54 -17.54
N ALA A 99 -13.86 -18.55 -17.08
CA ALA A 99 -14.91 -17.91 -17.86
C ALA A 99 -14.39 -17.30 -19.18
N ILE A 100 -13.13 -16.82 -19.19
CA ILE A 100 -12.49 -16.14 -20.31
C ILE A 100 -11.83 -17.14 -21.27
N CYS A 101 -10.77 -17.84 -20.84
CA CYS A 101 -9.99 -18.70 -21.73
C CYS A 101 -10.42 -20.17 -21.74
N LYS A 102 -11.51 -20.52 -21.02
CA LYS A 102 -12.09 -21.88 -20.95
C LYS A 102 -11.16 -22.99 -20.44
N LYS A 103 -9.94 -22.66 -19.98
CA LYS A 103 -9.03 -23.65 -19.39
C LYS A 103 -9.51 -24.11 -18.02
N ILE A 104 -9.30 -25.39 -17.72
CA ILE A 104 -9.55 -25.98 -16.41
C ILE A 104 -8.38 -25.66 -15.49
N TYR A 105 -8.66 -25.17 -14.28
CA TYR A 105 -7.64 -24.84 -13.28
C TYR A 105 -8.12 -25.15 -11.86
N LYS A 106 -7.18 -25.27 -10.92
CA LYS A 106 -7.48 -25.53 -9.51
C LYS A 106 -7.30 -24.29 -8.65
N SER A 107 -8.17 -24.12 -7.66
CA SER A 107 -8.07 -23.03 -6.70
C SER A 107 -8.58 -23.42 -5.31
N GLY A 108 -8.19 -22.64 -4.29
CA GLY A 108 -8.68 -22.84 -2.93
C GLY A 108 -10.04 -22.20 -2.65
N ARG A 109 -10.50 -21.30 -3.53
CA ARG A 109 -11.77 -20.60 -3.38
C ARG A 109 -12.86 -21.34 -4.15
N LYS A 110 -13.99 -21.60 -3.49
CA LYS A 110 -15.10 -22.35 -4.07
C LYS A 110 -15.73 -21.65 -5.29
N ASP A 111 -15.83 -20.34 -5.27
CA ASP A 111 -16.59 -19.56 -6.27
C ASP A 111 -15.69 -18.80 -7.24
N ASN A 112 -14.51 -19.35 -7.55
CA ASN A 112 -13.58 -18.71 -8.48
C ASN A 112 -14.00 -18.93 -9.94
N LYS A 113 -14.06 -17.85 -10.72
CA LYS A 113 -14.53 -17.86 -12.13
C LYS A 113 -13.44 -17.61 -13.15
N ILE A 114 -12.35 -16.94 -12.76
CA ILE A 114 -11.29 -16.50 -13.68
C ILE A 114 -9.96 -17.06 -13.18
N CYS A 115 -9.17 -17.63 -14.09
CA CYS A 115 -7.83 -18.10 -13.78
C CYS A 115 -6.88 -16.94 -13.46
N ALA A 116 -5.76 -17.22 -12.79
CA ALA A 116 -4.79 -16.19 -12.39
C ALA A 116 -4.29 -15.36 -13.59
N ASP A 117 -3.94 -16.01 -14.70
CA ASP A 117 -3.41 -15.32 -15.88
C ASP A 117 -4.45 -14.38 -16.50
N CYS A 118 -5.68 -14.86 -16.73
CA CYS A 118 -6.74 -14.02 -17.27
C CYS A 118 -7.16 -12.91 -16.29
N TYR A 119 -7.09 -13.15 -14.99
CA TYR A 119 -7.32 -12.11 -14.01
C TYR A 119 -6.26 -11.01 -14.14
N ILE A 120 -4.98 -11.36 -14.27
CA ILE A 120 -3.90 -10.39 -14.46
C ILE A 120 -4.07 -9.64 -15.78
N THR A 121 -4.36 -10.34 -16.86
CA THR A 121 -4.43 -9.73 -18.20
C THR A 121 -5.67 -8.87 -18.40
N HIS A 122 -6.84 -9.30 -17.91
CA HIS A 122 -8.12 -8.68 -18.26
C HIS A 122 -8.80 -7.95 -17.10
N VAL A 123 -8.43 -8.22 -15.85
CA VAL A 123 -9.14 -7.69 -14.67
C VAL A 123 -8.23 -6.84 -13.80
N PHE A 124 -6.95 -7.18 -13.69
CA PHE A 124 -5.99 -6.47 -12.86
C PHE A 124 -5.47 -5.23 -13.59
N LYS A 125 -5.27 -4.15 -12.82
CA LYS A 125 -4.74 -2.88 -13.32
C LYS A 125 -3.32 -3.11 -13.83
N THR A 126 -3.13 -2.99 -15.13
CA THR A 126 -1.83 -3.10 -15.81
C THR A 126 -1.78 -2.05 -16.91
N ASP A 127 -0.62 -1.84 -17.54
CA ASP A 127 -0.51 -0.95 -18.71
C ASP A 127 -1.47 -1.35 -19.85
N LYS A 128 -1.92 -2.62 -19.87
CA LYS A 128 -2.88 -3.17 -20.84
C LYS A 128 -4.35 -3.00 -20.44
N ASN A 129 -4.63 -2.67 -19.17
CA ASN A 129 -5.97 -2.33 -18.68
C ASN A 129 -5.85 -1.20 -17.63
N PRO A 130 -5.62 0.04 -18.10
CA PRO A 130 -5.44 1.19 -17.23
C PRO A 130 -6.72 1.53 -16.46
N ASN A 131 -6.57 2.18 -15.30
CA ASN A 131 -7.71 2.73 -14.58
C ASN A 131 -8.41 3.78 -15.48
N ILE A 132 -9.74 3.91 -15.40
CA ILE A 132 -10.47 4.94 -16.13
C ILE A 132 -9.94 6.36 -15.83
N LEU A 133 -9.44 6.59 -14.61
CA LEU A 133 -8.79 7.86 -14.25
C LEU A 133 -7.50 8.14 -15.05
N SER A 134 -6.77 7.10 -15.45
CA SER A 134 -5.57 7.24 -16.29
C SER A 134 -5.87 7.36 -17.78
N THR A 135 -7.10 7.11 -18.22
CA THR A 135 -7.53 7.35 -19.61
C THR A 135 -8.15 8.74 -19.78
N ILE A 136 -8.41 9.47 -18.69
CA ILE A 136 -8.93 10.83 -18.73
C ILE A 136 -7.74 11.80 -18.79
N ASP A 137 -7.73 12.65 -19.79
CA ASP A 137 -6.76 13.73 -19.90
C ASP A 137 -7.12 14.86 -18.93
N PHE A 138 -6.28 15.08 -17.92
CA PHE A 138 -6.37 16.21 -16.98
C PHE A 138 -5.28 17.25 -17.22
N SER A 139 -4.77 17.35 -18.45
CA SER A 139 -3.81 18.38 -18.83
C SER A 139 -4.51 19.64 -19.31
N GLY A 140 -3.88 20.79 -19.06
CA GLY A 140 -4.37 22.08 -19.54
C GLY A 140 -5.85 22.31 -19.19
N LYS A 141 -6.60 22.82 -20.16
CA LYS A 141 -8.04 23.14 -20.03
C LYS A 141 -8.93 21.94 -19.69
N ASN A 142 -8.45 20.70 -19.89
CA ASN A 142 -9.20 19.49 -19.57
C ASN A 142 -9.23 19.21 -18.06
N ASN A 143 -8.37 19.87 -17.28
CA ASN A 143 -8.46 19.87 -15.83
C ASN A 143 -9.51 20.88 -15.35
N PRO A 144 -10.54 20.47 -14.58
CA PRO A 144 -11.52 21.40 -13.99
C PRO A 144 -10.91 22.50 -13.11
N MET A 145 -9.66 22.31 -12.67
CA MET A 145 -8.90 23.26 -11.85
C MET A 145 -7.94 24.14 -12.66
N TYR A 146 -7.83 23.94 -13.97
CA TYR A 146 -6.92 24.73 -14.81
C TYR A 146 -7.33 26.19 -14.83
N GLY A 147 -6.37 27.08 -14.57
CA GLY A 147 -6.59 28.52 -14.52
C GLY A 147 -7.37 29.03 -13.30
N LYS A 148 -7.91 28.15 -12.45
CA LYS A 148 -8.62 28.54 -11.23
C LYS A 148 -7.63 28.83 -10.11
N GLN A 149 -7.48 30.11 -9.77
CA GLN A 149 -6.72 30.52 -8.60
C GLN A 149 -7.60 30.44 -7.34
N ARG A 150 -7.00 29.95 -6.26
CA ARG A 150 -7.66 29.80 -4.96
C ARG A 150 -6.84 30.52 -3.91
N PHE A 151 -7.51 31.33 -3.09
CA PHE A 151 -6.89 32.15 -2.05
C PHE A 151 -7.53 31.86 -0.70
N GLY A 152 -6.83 32.27 0.36
CA GLY A 152 -7.33 32.10 1.73
C GLY A 152 -7.81 30.68 1.99
N LYS A 153 -9.00 30.55 2.58
CA LYS A 153 -9.61 29.27 2.97
C LYS A 153 -9.91 28.33 1.80
N GLU A 154 -9.96 28.82 0.56
CA GLU A 154 -10.18 27.97 -0.61
C GLU A 154 -8.89 27.29 -1.09
N ASN A 155 -7.72 27.78 -0.70
CA ASN A 155 -6.45 27.14 -1.02
C ASN A 155 -6.31 25.84 -0.19
N PRO A 156 -6.13 24.66 -0.80
CA PRO A 156 -5.95 23.41 -0.06
C PRO A 156 -4.77 23.40 0.93
N ASN A 157 -3.78 24.28 0.71
CA ASN A 157 -2.63 24.45 1.59
C ASN A 157 -2.85 25.53 2.66
N TYR A 158 -4.07 26.04 2.83
CA TYR A 158 -4.40 27.02 3.86
C TYR A 158 -4.25 26.40 5.25
N ASN A 159 -3.36 26.97 6.05
CA ASN A 159 -3.22 26.62 7.45
C ASN A 159 -4.07 27.60 8.30
N PRO A 160 -5.11 27.12 9.01
CA PRO A 160 -5.93 27.96 9.87
C PRO A 160 -5.18 28.52 11.08
N ASP A 161 -4.12 27.84 11.55
CA ASP A 161 -3.40 28.20 12.78
C ASP A 161 -2.43 29.37 12.62
N LYS A 162 -2.17 29.82 11.39
CA LYS A 162 -1.35 31.02 11.17
C LYS A 162 -2.11 32.28 11.57
N THR A 163 -1.40 33.28 12.09
CA THR A 163 -1.97 34.62 12.30
C THR A 163 -1.98 35.41 10.99
N ASP A 164 -2.73 36.52 10.95
CA ASP A 164 -2.71 37.40 9.78
C ASP A 164 -1.38 38.13 9.63
N GLU A 165 -0.68 38.38 10.74
CA GLU A 165 0.69 38.90 10.73
C GLU A 165 1.66 37.88 10.10
N ASP A 166 1.58 36.60 10.47
CA ASP A 166 2.40 35.54 9.87
C ASP A 166 2.12 35.37 8.37
N ARG A 167 0.84 35.47 7.99
CA ARG A 167 0.44 35.45 6.57
C ARG A 167 1.03 36.65 5.84
N ASN A 168 0.92 37.84 6.42
CA ASN A 168 1.47 39.07 5.84
C ASN A 168 3.00 39.01 5.70
N ASN A 169 3.71 38.56 6.74
CA ASN A 169 5.16 38.40 6.74
C ASN A 169 5.63 37.35 5.73
N GLY A 170 4.90 36.25 5.61
CA GLY A 170 5.12 35.21 4.59
C GLY A 170 4.61 35.58 3.19
N ARG A 171 4.07 36.79 2.99
CA ARG A 171 3.46 37.26 1.73
C ARG A 171 2.37 36.33 1.20
N LEU A 172 1.66 35.67 2.12
CA LEU A 172 0.51 34.79 1.87
C LEU A 172 -0.79 35.60 1.80
N ILE A 173 -0.75 36.76 1.15
CA ILE A 173 -1.91 37.64 0.97
C ILE A 173 -2.57 37.36 -0.37
N GLU A 174 -3.86 37.69 -0.46
CA GLU A 174 -4.61 37.59 -1.71
C GLU A 174 -3.95 38.44 -2.80
N GLY A 175 -3.95 37.94 -4.04
CA GLY A 175 -3.39 38.66 -5.18
C GLY A 175 -1.86 38.68 -5.28
N TYR A 176 -1.09 38.34 -4.24
CA TYR A 176 0.39 38.37 -4.31
C TYR A 176 0.96 37.46 -5.41
N GLY A 177 0.41 36.25 -5.54
CA GLY A 177 0.79 35.33 -6.63
C GLY A 177 0.41 35.84 -8.03
N ILE A 178 -0.70 36.59 -8.13
CA ILE A 178 -1.12 37.26 -9.37
C ILE A 178 -0.14 38.37 -9.72
N TRP A 179 0.14 39.24 -8.75
CA TRP A 179 1.07 40.34 -8.88
C TRP A 179 2.43 39.83 -9.37
N ARG A 180 3.01 38.83 -8.69
CA ARG A 180 4.30 38.25 -9.07
C ARG A 180 4.30 37.76 -10.52
N ARG A 181 3.25 37.03 -10.93
CA ARG A 181 3.10 36.54 -12.30
C ARG A 181 2.97 37.67 -13.31
N LYS A 182 2.15 38.69 -13.02
CA LYS A 182 1.95 39.86 -13.89
C LYS A 182 3.23 40.67 -14.09
N VAL A 183 4.04 40.82 -13.03
CA VAL A 183 5.37 41.47 -13.12
C VAL A 183 6.28 40.69 -14.08
N TYR A 184 6.36 39.36 -13.93
CA TYR A 184 7.14 38.52 -14.84
C TYR A 184 6.62 38.57 -16.28
N GLU A 185 5.29 38.49 -16.49
CA GLU A 185 4.68 38.56 -17.82
C GLU A 185 4.94 39.90 -18.50
N ARG A 186 4.78 41.02 -17.79
CA ARG A 186 5.09 42.37 -18.29
C ARG A 186 6.55 42.48 -18.73
N ASP A 187 7.45 41.90 -17.93
CA ASP A 187 8.90 41.96 -18.16
C ASP A 187 9.39 40.82 -19.08
N ASN A 188 8.49 40.09 -19.74
CA ASN A 188 8.78 38.95 -20.62
C ASN A 188 9.64 37.85 -19.99
N PHE A 189 9.56 37.67 -18.67
CA PHE A 189 10.41 36.76 -17.90
C PHE A 189 11.90 37.05 -18.09
N ILE A 190 12.26 38.33 -18.20
CA ILE A 190 13.63 38.79 -18.40
C ILE A 190 14.03 39.72 -17.25
N CYS A 191 15.24 39.51 -16.72
CA CYS A 191 15.84 40.44 -15.76
C CYS A 191 15.99 41.84 -16.37
N GLN A 192 15.38 42.83 -15.74
CA GLN A 192 15.35 44.21 -16.24
C GLN A 192 16.64 45.01 -15.99
N CYS A 193 17.64 44.38 -15.35
CA CYS A 193 18.97 44.96 -15.15
C CYS A 193 20.01 44.39 -16.13
N CYS A 194 20.06 43.08 -16.33
CA CYS A 194 21.12 42.42 -17.10
C CYS A 194 20.63 41.59 -18.30
N GLY A 195 19.32 41.50 -18.54
CA GLY A 195 18.76 40.74 -19.66
C GLY A 195 18.73 39.22 -19.47
N TYR A 196 19.09 38.69 -18.30
CA TYR A 196 19.02 37.25 -18.01
C TYR A 196 17.60 36.68 -18.21
N SER A 197 17.49 35.60 -19.00
CA SER A 197 16.21 35.02 -19.45
C SER A 197 16.10 33.50 -19.32
N LYS A 198 17.10 32.83 -18.71
CA LYS A 198 17.14 31.35 -18.64
C LYS A 198 16.13 30.73 -17.65
N GLY A 199 15.32 31.55 -16.97
CA GLY A 199 14.30 31.10 -16.01
C GLY A 199 14.88 30.51 -14.72
N GLY A 200 14.01 30.02 -13.82
CA GLY A 200 14.40 29.29 -12.60
C GLY A 200 14.87 30.14 -11.40
N THR A 201 15.49 31.31 -11.65
CA THR A 201 16.10 32.16 -10.60
C THR A 201 15.60 33.61 -10.61
N LEU A 202 14.47 33.87 -11.27
CA LEU A 202 13.89 35.21 -11.37
C LEU A 202 13.08 35.56 -10.10
N ILE A 203 13.24 36.79 -9.63
CA ILE A 203 12.62 37.34 -8.44
C ILE A 203 11.83 38.58 -8.84
N ALA A 204 10.56 38.65 -8.45
CA ALA A 204 9.79 39.89 -8.53
C ALA A 204 10.17 40.75 -7.33
N HIS A 205 10.96 41.78 -7.61
CA HIS A 205 11.43 42.75 -6.64
C HIS A 205 10.42 43.90 -6.50
N HIS A 206 10.17 44.35 -5.28
CA HIS A 206 9.35 45.53 -5.01
C HIS A 206 10.23 46.78 -5.13
N LEU A 207 9.80 47.76 -5.94
CA LEU A 207 10.50 49.04 -6.09
C LEU A 207 10.37 49.88 -4.80
N ASP A 208 9.13 50.14 -4.37
CA ASP A 208 8.80 50.63 -3.05
C ASP A 208 8.59 49.44 -2.11
N GLY A 209 9.43 49.37 -1.08
CA GLY A 209 9.61 48.19 -0.25
C GLY A 209 8.33 47.65 0.39
N TYR A 210 8.18 46.33 0.36
CA TYR A 210 7.04 45.59 0.93
C TYR A 210 6.77 45.93 2.42
N SER A 211 7.82 46.26 3.18
CA SER A 211 7.71 46.53 4.62
C SER A 211 6.90 47.78 4.94
N TRP A 212 6.99 48.82 4.11
CA TRP A 212 6.43 50.14 4.42
C TRP A 212 5.32 50.58 3.45
N CYS A 213 5.40 50.20 2.17
CA CYS A 213 4.44 50.60 1.14
C CYS A 213 3.33 49.55 0.98
N VAL A 214 2.45 49.45 1.97
CA VAL A 214 1.38 48.44 2.05
C VAL A 214 0.45 48.51 0.84
N GLU A 215 0.11 49.73 0.45
CA GLU A 215 -0.84 50.07 -0.61
C GLU A 215 -0.35 49.65 -2.01
N LYS A 216 0.97 49.53 -2.23
CA LYS A 216 1.55 49.11 -3.52
C LYS A 216 2.08 47.68 -3.54
N ARG A 217 1.81 46.85 -2.52
CA ARG A 217 2.34 45.47 -2.44
C ARG A 217 1.93 44.57 -3.62
N THR A 218 0.75 44.82 -4.18
CA THR A 218 0.20 44.08 -5.33
C THR A 218 0.00 44.94 -6.57
N ASP A 219 0.55 46.16 -6.55
CA ASP A 219 0.62 47.03 -7.73
C ASP A 219 1.72 46.53 -8.66
N VAL A 220 1.36 46.20 -9.90
CA VAL A 220 2.30 45.65 -10.89
C VAL A 220 3.39 46.67 -11.22
N ASP A 221 3.06 47.97 -11.23
CA ASP A 221 4.02 49.03 -11.54
C ASP A 221 5.01 49.30 -10.40
N ASN A 222 4.75 48.74 -9.22
CA ASN A 222 5.66 48.68 -8.10
C ASN A 222 6.53 47.40 -8.09
N GLY A 223 6.42 46.55 -9.11
CA GLY A 223 7.26 45.36 -9.27
C GLY A 223 8.26 45.49 -10.41
N VAL A 224 9.39 44.80 -10.30
CA VAL A 224 10.37 44.60 -11.38
C VAL A 224 10.97 43.20 -11.32
N THR A 225 11.18 42.59 -12.49
CA THR A 225 11.79 41.27 -12.61
C THR A 225 13.31 41.39 -12.58
N LEU A 226 13.94 40.73 -11.60
CA LEU A 226 15.40 40.65 -11.47
C LEU A 226 15.85 39.19 -11.44
N CYS A 227 17.07 38.91 -11.91
CA CYS A 227 17.72 37.65 -11.56
C CYS A 227 18.25 37.71 -10.13
N GLU A 228 18.51 36.55 -9.54
CA GLU A 228 19.07 36.42 -8.19
C GLU A 228 20.34 37.29 -8.00
N THR A 229 21.25 37.31 -8.96
CA THR A 229 22.49 38.10 -8.87
C THR A 229 22.21 39.60 -8.77
N CYS A 230 21.39 40.17 -9.66
CA CYS A 230 21.05 41.59 -9.62
C CYS A 230 20.23 41.95 -8.37
N HIS A 231 19.32 41.06 -7.96
CA HIS A 231 18.52 41.23 -6.75
C HIS A 231 19.41 41.31 -5.50
N ASN A 232 20.37 40.38 -5.37
CA ASN A 232 21.26 40.34 -4.22
C ASN A 232 22.26 41.51 -4.22
N LYS A 233 22.78 41.91 -5.40
CA LYS A 233 23.63 43.11 -5.52
C LYS A 233 22.89 44.38 -5.09
N PHE A 234 21.63 44.55 -5.51
CA PHE A 234 20.82 45.69 -5.07
C PHE A 234 20.71 45.76 -3.54
N HIS A 235 20.37 44.63 -2.90
CA HIS A 235 20.25 44.57 -1.44
C HIS A 235 21.59 44.66 -0.70
N ALA A 236 22.70 44.28 -1.32
CA ALA A 236 24.03 44.51 -0.76
C ALA A 236 24.37 46.00 -0.67
N ILE A 237 23.87 46.82 -1.61
CA ILE A 237 24.11 48.27 -1.65
C ILE A 237 23.13 49.03 -0.75
N TYR A 238 21.83 48.75 -0.87
CA TYR A 238 20.77 49.54 -0.24
C TYR A 238 20.11 48.87 0.98
N GLY A 239 20.57 47.69 1.37
CA GLY A 239 19.97 46.91 2.47
C GLY A 239 18.67 46.20 2.07
N LEU A 240 18.09 45.44 3.01
CA LEU A 240 16.93 44.57 2.80
C LEU A 240 15.56 45.23 3.05
N ARG A 241 15.53 46.44 3.61
CA ARG A 241 14.31 47.10 4.08
C ARG A 241 14.31 48.56 3.65
N ASN A 242 13.12 49.15 3.60
CA ASN A 242 12.92 50.57 3.31
C ASN A 242 13.51 51.02 1.97
N ASN A 243 13.57 50.10 1.01
CA ASN A 243 13.99 50.44 -0.34
C ASN A 243 12.92 51.25 -1.06
N THR A 244 13.38 52.15 -1.95
CA THR A 244 12.51 53.03 -2.74
C THR A 244 12.78 52.86 -4.23
N LYS A 245 11.78 53.22 -5.03
CA LYS A 245 11.89 53.19 -6.49
C LYS A 245 13.08 53.99 -7.03
N GLU A 246 13.41 55.12 -6.39
CA GLU A 246 14.53 55.98 -6.77
C GLU A 246 15.86 55.24 -6.60
N GLN A 247 16.05 54.50 -5.50
CA GLN A 247 17.26 53.69 -5.29
C GLN A 247 17.44 52.66 -6.40
N PHE A 248 16.34 52.01 -6.83
CA PHE A 248 16.39 51.06 -7.93
C PHE A 248 16.74 51.73 -9.26
N ILE A 249 16.18 52.91 -9.54
CA ILE A 249 16.53 53.67 -10.74
C ILE A 249 18.02 54.03 -10.75
N THR A 250 18.56 54.50 -9.61
CA THR A 250 20.00 54.77 -9.46
C THR A 250 20.83 53.50 -9.68
N TYR A 251 20.45 52.38 -9.07
CA TYR A 251 21.11 51.08 -9.24
C TYR A 251 21.15 50.64 -10.71
N LYS A 252 20.01 50.72 -11.40
CA LYS A 252 19.87 50.29 -12.80
C LYS A 252 20.68 51.16 -13.76
N ASN A 253 20.81 52.46 -13.48
CA ASN A 253 21.51 53.39 -14.37
C ASN A 253 23.03 53.43 -14.15
N ASN A 254 23.52 52.93 -13.01
CA ASN A 254 24.96 52.89 -12.75
C ASN A 254 25.59 51.60 -13.29
N GLN A 255 26.36 51.72 -14.37
CA GLN A 255 27.03 50.59 -15.02
C GLN A 255 28.08 49.91 -14.14
N GLU A 256 28.66 50.60 -13.15
CA GLU A 256 29.63 50.03 -12.22
C GLU A 256 29.03 48.90 -11.35
N TYR A 257 27.72 48.93 -11.10
CA TYR A 257 27.03 47.91 -10.31
C TYR A 257 26.54 46.72 -11.14
N LEU A 258 26.54 46.86 -12.47
CA LEU A 258 26.04 45.86 -13.42
C LEU A 258 27.15 45.00 -14.04
N LEU A 259 28.42 45.43 -13.93
CA LEU A 259 29.62 44.63 -14.15
C LEU A 259 29.81 43.61 -13.00
#